data_AF-A0A251UXR8-F1
#
_entry.id   AF-A0A251UXR8-F1
#
_cell.length_a   1.000
_cell.length_b   1.000
_cell.length_c   1.000
_cell.angle_alpha   90.00
_cell.angle_beta   90.00
_cell.angle_gamma   90.00
#
_symmetry.space_group_name_H-M   'P 1'
#
loop_
_entity.id
_entity.type
_entity.pdbx_description
1 polymer ?
#
loop_
_entity_poly.entity_id
_entity_poly.type
_entity_poly.pdbx_seq_one_letter_code
_entity_poly.pdbx_strand_id
1 'polypeptide(L)'
;MEFIKDSEHLRIPLKDIKIATENFTTLIGKGGFGNVYKGELSLLGKLTSIAVKRLDSNISGQGFKEFLTEIHLLSRYKHPNLVSLLGFCHDPRPHPGRNRKPFCQEGHEKILIYGYAAHGSFDKFLCMNTTVCPLTCKQKIDICIDAAYGLDYLHNHTAENQRVIHGDIKSANILLDHNWKAMISDFGLSKLGRANEKETFLITNPCGTHGYCDPMYMDTGVLTKERI
;
A
#
# COMPACT_ATOMS: atom_id res chain seq x y z
N MET A 1 -18.10 0.08 5.41
CA MET A 1 -18.24 -0.85 6.55
C MET A 1 -18.62 -2.26 6.11
N GLU A 2 -19.36 -2.42 5.00
CA GLU A 2 -19.68 -3.75 4.43
C GLU A 2 -18.42 -4.48 3.91
N PHE A 3 -17.49 -3.79 3.25
CA PHE A 3 -16.25 -4.40 2.71
C PHE A 3 -15.26 -4.95 3.74
N ILE A 4 -15.26 -4.42 4.97
CA ILE A 4 -14.42 -4.98 6.04
C ILE A 4 -14.95 -6.38 6.40
N LYS A 5 -16.28 -6.60 6.35
CA LYS A 5 -16.89 -7.89 6.64
C LYS A 5 -16.39 -8.98 5.67
N ASP A 6 -16.30 -8.66 4.38
CA ASP A 6 -15.80 -9.60 3.37
C ASP A 6 -14.31 -9.94 3.56
N SER A 7 -13.56 -9.04 4.21
CA SER A 7 -12.12 -9.21 4.48
C SER A 7 -11.82 -9.58 5.93
N GLU A 8 -12.81 -9.91 6.79
CA GLU A 8 -12.57 -10.25 8.20
C GLU A 8 -11.63 -11.46 8.36
N HIS A 9 -11.60 -12.36 7.37
CA HIS A 9 -10.67 -13.49 7.33
C HIS A 9 -9.19 -13.08 7.26
N LEU A 10 -8.88 -11.82 6.90
CA LEU A 10 -7.55 -11.23 6.87
C LEU A 10 -7.21 -10.47 8.16
N ARG A 11 -8.11 -10.44 9.15
CA ARG A 11 -7.90 -9.70 10.38
C ARG A 11 -6.91 -10.43 11.29
N ILE A 12 -5.88 -9.71 11.72
CA ILE A 12 -4.86 -10.23 12.63
C ILE A 12 -4.96 -9.47 13.96
N PRO A 13 -5.05 -10.16 15.11
CA PRO A 13 -5.05 -9.51 16.42
C PRO A 13 -3.78 -8.68 16.66
N LEU A 14 -3.93 -7.50 17.29
CA LEU A 14 -2.80 -6.64 17.65
C LEU A 14 -1.74 -7.37 18.49
N LYS A 15 -2.18 -8.27 19.38
CA LYS A 15 -1.29 -9.09 20.21
C LYS A 15 -0.31 -9.89 19.35
N ASP A 16 -0.80 -10.50 18.28
CA ASP A 16 0.01 -11.35 17.40
C ASP A 16 0.98 -10.49 16.57
N ILE A 17 0.55 -9.30 16.14
CA ILE A 17 1.41 -8.32 15.45
C ILE A 17 2.52 -7.82 16.38
N LYS A 18 2.20 -7.52 17.65
CA LYS A 18 3.21 -7.12 18.65
C LYS A 18 4.23 -8.23 18.87
N ILE A 19 3.79 -9.49 18.96
CA ILE A 19 4.71 -10.64 19.07
C ILE A 19 5.59 -10.73 17.81
N ALA A 20 4.98 -10.70 16.62
CA ALA A 20 5.67 -10.83 15.34
C ALA A 20 6.70 -9.73 15.07
N THR A 21 6.52 -8.54 15.65
CA THR A 21 7.39 -7.37 15.45
C THR A 21 8.26 -7.05 16.66
N GLU A 22 8.28 -7.92 17.67
CA GLU A 22 8.95 -7.70 18.95
C GLU A 22 8.59 -6.33 19.56
N ASN A 23 7.29 -6.03 19.62
CA ASN A 23 6.71 -4.73 19.99
C ASN A 23 7.17 -3.55 19.09
N PHE A 24 7.15 -3.75 17.77
CA PHE A 24 7.51 -2.73 16.79
C PHE A 24 8.96 -2.23 16.93
N THR A 25 9.92 -3.13 17.18
CA THR A 25 11.32 -2.76 17.45
C THR A 25 12.09 -2.41 16.16
N THR A 26 11.96 -3.20 15.10
CA THR A 26 12.76 -3.00 13.86
C THR A 26 12.06 -2.07 12.88
N LEU A 27 12.32 -0.76 12.98
CA LEU A 27 11.83 0.24 12.02
C LEU A 27 12.59 0.15 10.69
N ILE A 28 11.87 -0.01 9.58
CA ILE A 28 12.43 -0.12 8.22
C ILE A 28 11.98 1.01 7.27
N GLY A 29 11.01 1.81 7.69
CA GLY A 29 10.54 2.97 6.93
C GLY A 29 9.75 3.93 7.81
N LYS A 30 9.84 5.22 7.49
CA LYS A 30 9.08 6.30 8.14
C LYS A 30 8.65 7.30 7.06
N GLY A 31 7.37 7.67 7.06
CA GLY A 31 6.83 8.63 6.10
C GLY A 31 5.52 9.26 6.56
N GLY A 32 4.88 10.02 5.67
CA GLY A 32 3.60 10.71 5.96
C GLY A 32 2.44 9.77 6.31
N PHE A 33 2.56 8.48 5.95
CA PHE A 33 1.55 7.45 6.20
C PHE A 33 1.80 6.63 7.48
N GLY A 34 2.81 7.00 8.28
CA GLY A 34 3.17 6.32 9.53
C GLY A 34 4.51 5.58 9.46
N ASN A 35 4.66 4.60 10.34
CA ASN A 35 5.90 3.83 10.51
C ASN A 35 5.74 2.42 9.94
N VAL A 36 6.80 1.90 9.32
CA VAL A 36 6.85 0.54 8.79
C VAL A 36 7.88 -0.27 9.57
N TYR A 37 7.47 -1.40 10.11
CA TYR A 37 8.30 -2.29 10.92
C TYR A 37 8.50 -3.63 10.24
N LYS A 38 9.67 -4.24 10.41
CA LYS A 38 9.91 -5.64 10.01
C LYS A 38 9.43 -6.57 11.12
N GLY A 39 8.96 -7.75 10.74
CA GLY A 39 8.65 -8.82 11.68
C GLY A 39 8.58 -10.19 11.01
N GLU A 40 8.27 -11.21 11.79
CA GLU A 40 8.03 -12.57 11.33
C GLU A 40 6.72 -13.09 11.91
N LEU A 41 5.82 -13.55 11.04
CA LEU A 41 4.49 -14.02 11.43
C LEU A 41 4.26 -15.42 10.87
N SER A 42 3.78 -16.33 11.74
CA SER A 42 3.36 -17.67 11.31
C SER A 42 1.99 -17.58 10.66
N LEU A 43 1.95 -17.77 9.34
CA LEU A 43 0.74 -17.80 8.54
C LEU A 43 0.56 -19.20 7.98
N LEU A 44 -0.59 -19.84 8.26
CA LEU A 44 -0.89 -21.21 7.82
C LEU A 44 0.22 -22.23 8.18
N GLY A 45 0.86 -22.05 9.34
CA GLY A 45 1.95 -22.91 9.81
C GLY A 45 3.33 -22.61 9.21
N LYS A 46 3.46 -21.58 8.37
CA LYS A 46 4.73 -21.15 7.79
C LYS A 46 5.17 -19.78 8.34
N LEU A 47 6.40 -19.72 8.83
CA LEU A 47 7.03 -18.47 9.23
C LEU A 47 7.28 -17.60 8.00
N THR A 48 6.67 -16.41 7.98
CA THR A 48 6.71 -15.48 6.86
C THR A 48 7.27 -14.14 7.31
N SER A 49 8.29 -13.63 6.62
CA SER A 49 8.79 -12.27 6.87
C SER A 49 7.78 -11.24 6.40
N ILE A 50 7.44 -10.30 7.27
CA ILE A 50 6.39 -9.31 7.04
C ILE A 50 6.91 -7.87 7.18
N ALA A 51 6.24 -6.95 6.49
CA ALA A 51 6.32 -5.52 6.71
C ALA A 51 5.00 -5.03 7.33
N VAL A 52 5.08 -4.32 8.46
CA VAL A 52 3.94 -3.85 9.24
C VAL A 52 3.87 -2.34 9.19
N LYS A 53 2.98 -1.79 8.36
CA LYS A 53 2.70 -0.35 8.25
C LYS A 53 1.68 0.02 9.32
N ARG A 54 2.14 0.67 10.38
CA ARG A 54 1.31 1.21 11.46
C ARG A 54 1.05 2.68 11.20
N LEU A 55 -0.20 2.99 10.86
CA LEU A 55 -0.65 4.36 10.63
C LEU A 55 -0.72 5.11 11.98
N ASP A 56 -0.44 6.42 11.95
CA ASP A 56 -0.57 7.28 13.13
C ASP A 56 -2.01 7.24 13.69
N SER A 57 -2.13 7.14 15.01
CA SER A 57 -3.42 7.05 15.71
C SER A 57 -4.31 8.25 15.47
N ASN A 58 -3.74 9.41 15.15
CA ASN A 58 -4.46 10.66 14.90
C ASN A 58 -5.02 10.78 13.47
N ILE A 59 -4.72 9.82 12.59
CA ILE A 59 -5.22 9.84 11.22
C ILE A 59 -6.75 9.71 11.23
N SER A 60 -7.40 10.77 10.74
CA SER A 60 -8.84 10.91 10.56
C SER A 60 -9.15 11.37 9.13
N GLY A 61 -10.43 11.29 8.73
CA GLY A 61 -10.87 11.75 7.41
C GLY A 61 -10.18 11.01 6.25
N GLN A 62 -9.19 11.66 5.64
CA GLN A 62 -8.52 11.21 4.42
C GLN A 62 -7.66 9.94 4.63
N GLY A 63 -6.75 9.90 5.62
CA GLY A 63 -5.89 8.72 5.78
C GLY A 63 -6.64 7.47 6.27
N PHE A 64 -7.83 7.61 6.88
CA PHE A 64 -8.70 6.46 7.13
C PHE A 64 -9.34 5.93 5.84
N LYS A 65 -9.72 6.82 4.91
CA LYS A 65 -10.18 6.39 3.58
C LYS A 65 -9.08 5.67 2.80
N GLU A 66 -7.85 6.17 2.87
CA GLU A 66 -6.69 5.53 2.24
C GLU A 66 -6.44 4.13 2.80
N PHE A 67 -6.46 3.99 4.13
CA PHE A 67 -6.37 2.68 4.80
C PHE A 67 -7.44 1.70 4.31
N LEU A 68 -8.70 2.13 4.25
CA LEU A 68 -9.80 1.28 3.77
C LEU A 68 -9.70 0.95 2.29
N THR A 69 -9.24 1.91 1.47
CA THR A 69 -9.03 1.73 0.02
C THR A 69 -7.97 0.67 -0.22
N GLU A 70 -6.87 0.74 0.52
CA GLU A 70 -5.77 -0.22 0.40
C GLU A 70 -6.19 -1.64 0.82
N ILE A 71 -6.95 -1.79 1.91
CA ILE A 71 -7.54 -3.09 2.30
C ILE A 71 -8.44 -3.62 1.19
N HIS A 72 -9.34 -2.78 0.69
CA HIS A 72 -10.33 -3.18 -0.31
C HIS A 72 -9.69 -3.66 -1.62
N LEU A 73 -8.69 -2.93 -2.12
CA LEU A 73 -8.05 -3.24 -3.38
C LEU A 73 -7.12 -4.44 -3.23
N LEU A 74 -6.26 -4.47 -2.22
CA LEU A 74 -5.27 -5.53 -2.09
C LEU A 74 -5.83 -6.84 -1.50
N SER A 75 -7.03 -6.85 -0.91
CA SER A 75 -7.72 -8.10 -0.57
C SER A 75 -8.30 -8.80 -1.80
N ARG A 76 -8.69 -8.03 -2.82
CA ARG A 76 -9.36 -8.54 -4.03
C ARG A 76 -8.42 -8.79 -5.20
N TYR A 77 -7.48 -7.88 -5.43
CA TYR A 77 -6.61 -7.91 -6.60
C TYR A 77 -5.23 -8.48 -6.24
N LYS A 78 -4.89 -9.62 -6.84
CA LYS A 78 -3.62 -10.32 -6.62
C LYS A 78 -2.89 -10.48 -7.94
N HIS A 79 -1.65 -10.02 -8.00
CA HIS A 79 -0.79 -10.17 -9.16
C HIS A 79 0.69 -10.13 -8.72
N PRO A 80 1.61 -10.87 -9.37
CA PRO A 80 3.01 -10.96 -8.95
C PRO A 80 3.77 -9.62 -8.90
N ASN A 81 3.28 -8.60 -9.60
CA ASN A 81 3.85 -7.26 -9.62
C ASN A 81 3.04 -6.24 -8.79
N LEU A 82 2.20 -6.70 -7.85
CA LEU A 82 1.56 -5.86 -6.83
C LEU A 82 1.96 -6.37 -5.44
N VAL A 83 2.07 -5.46 -4.48
CA VAL A 83 2.39 -5.83 -3.10
C VAL A 83 1.29 -6.71 -2.51
N SER A 84 1.68 -7.78 -1.83
CA SER A 84 0.73 -8.71 -1.22
C SER A 84 0.34 -8.26 0.18
N LEU A 85 -0.90 -7.79 0.34
CA LEU A 85 -1.53 -7.64 1.66
C LEU A 85 -1.81 -9.02 2.24
N LEU A 86 -1.18 -9.31 3.38
CA LEU A 86 -1.32 -10.57 4.14
C LEU A 86 -2.38 -10.46 5.23
N GLY A 87 -2.60 -9.24 5.75
CA GLY A 87 -3.64 -8.99 6.72
C GLY A 87 -3.71 -7.55 7.15
N PHE A 88 -4.66 -7.26 8.03
CA PHE A 88 -4.79 -5.95 8.66
C PHE A 88 -5.19 -6.09 10.13
N CYS A 89 -4.88 -5.07 10.93
CA CYS A 89 -5.48 -4.88 12.23
C CYS A 89 -6.24 -3.56 12.24
N HIS A 90 -7.52 -3.65 12.55
CA HIS A 90 -8.36 -2.51 12.85
C HIS A 90 -9.02 -2.75 14.20
N ASP A 91 -8.71 -1.91 15.18
CA ASP A 91 -9.40 -1.91 16.47
C ASP A 91 -10.32 -0.70 16.55
N PRO A 92 -11.64 -0.88 16.37
CA PRO A 92 -12.60 0.21 16.42
C PRO A 92 -12.97 0.61 17.85
N ARG A 93 -12.35 0.05 18.91
CA ARG A 93 -12.75 0.28 20.30
C ARG A 93 -12.97 1.78 20.56
N PRO A 94 -14.19 2.19 20.96
CA PRO A 94 -14.50 3.60 21.16
C PRO A 94 -13.65 4.17 22.28
N HIS A 95 -13.33 5.46 22.20
CA HIS A 95 -12.80 6.21 23.34
C HIS A 95 -13.65 5.91 24.57
N PRO A 96 -13.06 5.46 25.70
CA PRO A 96 -13.80 5.45 26.94
C PRO A 96 -14.22 6.90 27.20
N GLY A 97 -15.53 7.15 27.29
CA GLY A 97 -16.05 8.44 27.72
C GLY A 97 -15.36 8.88 29.01
N ARG A 98 -15.25 10.21 29.23
CA ARG A 98 -14.43 10.92 30.24
C ARG A 98 -14.32 10.32 31.66
N ASN A 99 -15.15 9.34 32.04
CA ASN A 99 -15.26 8.78 33.38
C ASN A 99 -15.03 7.25 33.49
N ARG A 100 -14.34 6.58 32.55
CA ARG A 100 -13.98 5.16 32.70
C ARG A 100 -12.45 4.91 32.67
N LYS A 101 -12.02 4.04 33.59
CA LYS A 101 -10.64 3.59 33.91
C LYS A 101 -9.74 3.45 32.66
N PRO A 102 -8.48 3.92 32.70
CA PRO A 102 -7.55 3.90 31.56
C PRO A 102 -6.87 2.53 31.37
N PHE A 103 -7.63 1.42 31.37
CA PHE A 103 -7.01 0.09 31.38
C PHE A 103 -6.73 -0.53 29.99
N CYS A 104 -6.88 0.24 28.91
CA CYS A 104 -6.37 -0.17 27.60
C CYS A 104 -5.76 1.06 26.88
N GLN A 105 -4.44 1.20 26.94
CA GLN A 105 -3.65 2.13 26.09
C GLN A 105 -3.59 1.68 24.61
N GLU A 106 -4.41 0.71 24.22
CA GLU A 106 -4.52 0.26 22.84
C GLU A 106 -5.58 1.14 22.17
N GLY A 107 -5.12 2.29 21.66
CA GLY A 107 -5.93 3.21 20.88
C GLY A 107 -6.40 2.60 19.55
N HIS A 108 -7.06 3.42 18.74
CA HIS A 108 -7.58 3.05 17.40
C HIS A 108 -6.47 2.63 16.42
N GLU A 109 -5.96 1.41 16.57
CA GLU A 109 -4.91 0.86 15.72
C GLU A 109 -5.43 0.66 14.30
N LYS A 110 -4.64 1.14 13.34
CA LYS A 110 -4.84 0.97 11.91
C LYS A 110 -3.51 0.46 11.38
N ILE A 111 -3.45 -0.84 11.11
CA ILE A 111 -2.20 -1.51 10.74
C ILE A 111 -2.46 -2.36 9.51
N LEU A 112 -1.55 -2.25 8.52
CA LEU A 112 -1.51 -3.08 7.33
C LEU A 112 -0.28 -3.98 7.39
N ILE A 113 -0.46 -5.26 7.05
CA ILE A 113 0.58 -6.28 7.08
C ILE A 113 0.79 -6.79 5.67
N TYR A 114 2.01 -6.65 5.17
CA TYR A 114 2.41 -7.07 3.82
C TYR A 114 3.51 -8.12 3.87
N GLY A 115 3.68 -8.84 2.75
CA GLY A 115 4.91 -9.59 2.51
C GLY A 115 6.11 -8.65 2.48
N TYR A 116 7.21 -9.04 3.15
CA TYR A 116 8.41 -8.22 3.21
C TYR A 116 9.15 -8.16 1.87
N ALA A 117 9.30 -6.96 1.30
CA ALA A 117 10.11 -6.70 0.12
C ALA A 117 11.57 -6.48 0.53
N ALA A 118 12.41 -7.51 0.33
CA ALA A 118 13.75 -7.58 0.90
C ALA A 118 14.70 -6.45 0.48
N HIS A 119 14.54 -5.91 -0.73
CA HIS A 119 15.39 -4.84 -1.23
C HIS A 119 14.76 -3.45 -1.04
N GLY A 120 13.55 -3.36 -0.48
CA GLY A 120 12.88 -2.08 -0.26
C GLY A 120 12.46 -1.39 -1.56
N SER A 121 12.38 -0.06 -1.54
CA SER A 121 11.85 0.75 -2.64
C SER A 121 12.91 1.08 -3.70
N PHE A 122 12.47 1.18 -4.96
CA PHE A 122 13.33 1.36 -6.13
C PHE A 122 14.06 2.71 -6.14
N ASP A 123 13.46 3.76 -5.59
CA ASP A 123 14.08 5.09 -5.45
C ASP A 123 15.44 5.07 -4.74
N LYS A 124 15.62 4.16 -3.78
CA LYS A 124 16.90 3.97 -3.06
C LYS A 124 18.05 3.58 -3.99
N PHE A 125 17.74 2.97 -5.13
CA PHE A 125 18.71 2.52 -6.12
C PHE A 125 18.87 3.50 -7.30
N LEU A 126 18.09 4.58 -7.32
CA LEU A 126 18.18 5.65 -8.33
C LEU A 126 19.05 6.83 -7.87
N CYS A 127 19.27 6.99 -6.56
CA CYS A 127 19.96 8.15 -5.99
C CYS A 127 21.44 8.23 -6.38
N MET A 128 21.83 9.40 -6.91
CA MET A 128 23.10 9.75 -7.56
C MET A 128 24.27 10.07 -6.62
N ASN A 129 24.15 9.85 -5.30
CA ASN A 129 25.19 10.22 -4.33
C ASN A 129 26.29 9.17 -4.12
N THR A 130 26.28 8.12 -4.93
CA THR A 130 27.40 7.18 -5.04
C THR A 130 27.80 7.07 -6.50
N THR A 131 29.10 7.01 -6.77
CA THR A 131 29.67 6.95 -8.12
C THR A 131 29.28 5.68 -8.90
N VAL A 132 28.58 4.74 -8.25
CA VAL A 132 28.14 3.48 -8.84
C VAL A 132 26.69 3.22 -8.46
N CYS A 133 25.79 3.31 -9.44
CA CYS A 133 24.43 2.81 -9.26
C CYS A 133 24.50 1.27 -9.10
N PRO A 134 23.92 0.69 -8.03
CA PRO A 134 23.98 -0.75 -7.77
C PRO A 134 23.21 -1.58 -8.80
N LEU A 135 22.35 -0.95 -9.62
CA LEU A 135 21.55 -1.60 -10.64
C LEU A 135 22.12 -1.35 -12.03
N THR A 136 22.29 -2.42 -12.79
CA THR A 136 22.60 -2.37 -14.23
C THR A 136 21.43 -1.76 -15.02
N CYS A 137 21.71 -1.24 -16.21
CA CYS A 137 20.64 -0.76 -17.10
C CYS A 137 19.61 -1.84 -17.41
N LYS A 138 20.05 -3.09 -17.58
CA LYS A 138 19.15 -4.23 -17.79
C LYS A 138 18.20 -4.41 -16.61
N GLN A 139 18.71 -4.45 -15.37
CA GLN A 139 17.85 -4.59 -14.19
C GLN A 139 16.84 -3.45 -14.05
N LYS A 140 17.23 -2.21 -14.39
CA LYS A 140 16.31 -1.07 -14.40
C LYS A 140 15.18 -1.27 -15.40
N ILE A 141 15.50 -1.76 -16.60
CA ILE A 141 14.50 -2.07 -17.63
C ILE A 141 13.58 -3.19 -17.15
N ASP A 142 14.13 -4.27 -16.58
CA ASP A 142 13.35 -5.39 -16.04
C ASP A 142 12.37 -4.92 -14.95
N ILE A 143 12.82 -4.04 -14.04
CA ILE A 143 11.99 -3.41 -13.01
C ILE A 143 10.86 -2.55 -13.62
N CYS A 144 11.18 -1.76 -14.65
CA CYS A 144 10.16 -0.96 -15.34
C CYS A 144 9.13 -1.84 -16.06
N ILE A 145 9.56 -2.95 -16.66
CA ILE A 145 8.68 -3.93 -17.31
C ILE A 145 7.75 -4.58 -16.27
N ASP A 146 8.30 -5.00 -15.13
CA ASP A 146 7.52 -5.54 -14.02
C ASP A 146 6.45 -4.54 -13.52
N ALA A 147 6.83 -3.28 -13.32
CA ALA A 147 5.90 -2.23 -12.93
C ALA A 147 4.83 -2.00 -14.00
N ALA A 148 5.19 -2.04 -15.29
CA ALA A 148 4.25 -1.93 -16.39
C ALA A 148 3.25 -3.08 -16.42
N TYR A 149 3.66 -4.32 -16.16
CA TYR A 149 2.74 -5.46 -16.03
C TYR A 149 1.78 -5.30 -14.86
N GLY A 150 2.26 -4.81 -13.71
CA GLY A 150 1.40 -4.49 -12.57
C GLY A 150 0.33 -3.44 -12.93
N LEU A 151 0.73 -2.38 -13.63
CA LEU A 151 -0.19 -1.33 -14.08
C LEU A 151 -1.20 -1.83 -15.12
N ASP A 152 -0.74 -2.58 -16.11
CA ASP A 152 -1.61 -3.15 -17.14
C ASP A 152 -2.66 -4.09 -16.52
N TYR A 153 -2.26 -4.89 -15.54
CA TYR A 153 -3.19 -5.71 -14.78
C TYR A 153 -4.28 -4.86 -14.10
N LEU A 154 -3.88 -3.80 -13.38
CA LEU A 154 -4.81 -2.89 -12.69
C LEU A 154 -5.74 -2.15 -13.67
N HIS A 155 -5.25 -1.82 -14.86
CA HIS A 155 -5.98 -1.01 -15.83
C HIS A 155 -6.96 -1.82 -16.68
N ASN A 156 -6.59 -3.06 -17.04
CA ASN A 156 -7.25 -3.80 -18.11
C ASN A 156 -7.69 -5.22 -17.71
N HIS A 157 -7.16 -5.78 -16.61
CA HIS A 157 -7.35 -7.20 -16.27
C HIS A 157 -7.94 -7.43 -14.87
N THR A 158 -8.47 -6.38 -14.23
CA THR A 158 -9.23 -6.51 -12.99
C THR A 158 -10.62 -7.08 -13.26
N ALA A 159 -11.11 -7.89 -12.32
CA ALA A 159 -12.40 -8.58 -12.45
C ALA A 159 -13.59 -7.61 -12.59
N GLU A 160 -14.75 -8.15 -13.02
CA GLU A 160 -16.05 -7.48 -12.97
C GLU A 160 -16.15 -6.15 -13.75
N ASN A 161 -15.42 -6.00 -14.85
CA ASN A 161 -15.40 -4.77 -15.64
C ASN A 161 -15.02 -3.54 -14.81
N GLN A 162 -14.20 -3.71 -13.78
CA GLN A 162 -13.62 -2.62 -13.01
C GLN A 162 -12.25 -2.28 -13.55
N ARG A 163 -11.81 -1.05 -13.29
CA ARG A 163 -10.46 -0.55 -13.55
C ARG A 163 -9.94 0.11 -12.29
N VAL A 164 -8.69 -0.14 -11.92
CA VAL A 164 -8.04 0.51 -10.79
C VAL A 164 -7.00 1.51 -11.32
N ILE A 165 -7.18 2.80 -11.06
CA ILE A 165 -6.16 3.83 -11.31
C ILE A 165 -5.40 4.05 -10.02
N HIS A 166 -4.07 3.84 -10.02
CA HIS A 166 -3.27 3.87 -8.79
C HIS A 166 -3.19 5.26 -8.14
N GLY A 167 -2.97 6.31 -8.95
CA GLY A 167 -2.96 7.72 -8.52
C GLY A 167 -1.72 8.20 -7.76
N ASP A 168 -0.67 7.37 -7.64
CA ASP A 168 0.61 7.77 -7.00
C ASP A 168 1.76 6.84 -7.44
N ILE A 169 1.94 6.67 -8.75
CA ILE A 169 3.05 5.87 -9.27
C ILE A 169 4.33 6.70 -9.20
N LYS A 170 5.30 6.20 -8.44
CA LYS A 170 6.64 6.77 -8.29
C LYS A 170 7.62 5.69 -7.88
N SER A 171 8.92 5.91 -8.07
CA SER A 171 9.96 4.94 -7.71
C SER A 171 9.95 4.55 -6.23
N ALA A 172 9.48 5.43 -5.33
CA ALA A 172 9.32 5.12 -3.91
C ALA A 172 8.19 4.10 -3.62
N ASN A 173 7.21 4.00 -4.52
CA ASN A 173 6.07 3.08 -4.42
C ASN A 173 6.28 1.79 -5.24
N ILE A 174 7.45 1.62 -5.87
CA ILE A 174 7.86 0.37 -6.50
C ILE A 174 8.80 -0.36 -5.54
N LEU A 175 8.33 -1.44 -4.93
CA LEU A 175 9.09 -2.28 -4.02
C LEU A 175 9.77 -3.44 -4.76
N LEU A 176 10.90 -3.90 -4.25
CA LEU A 176 11.71 -4.96 -4.83
C LEU A 176 11.79 -6.13 -3.86
N ASP A 177 11.33 -7.29 -4.30
CA ASP A 177 11.40 -8.53 -3.52
C ASP A 177 12.82 -9.12 -3.50
N HIS A 178 13.00 -10.26 -2.83
CA HIS A 178 14.30 -10.96 -2.74
C HIS A 178 14.90 -11.40 -4.08
N ASN A 179 14.09 -11.50 -5.14
CA ASN A 179 14.52 -11.83 -6.50
C ASN A 179 14.67 -10.60 -7.40
N TRP A 180 14.64 -9.39 -6.83
CA TRP A 180 14.63 -8.12 -7.57
C TRP A 180 13.41 -7.93 -8.47
N LYS A 181 12.32 -8.67 -8.21
CA LYS A 181 11.06 -8.49 -8.91
C LYS A 181 10.34 -7.25 -8.38
N ALA A 182 9.83 -6.42 -9.29
CA ALA A 182 9.16 -5.19 -8.91
C ALA A 182 7.67 -5.40 -8.58
N MET A 183 7.23 -4.75 -7.51
CA MET A 183 5.85 -4.77 -7.02
C MET A 183 5.37 -3.35 -6.75
N ILE A 184 4.21 -2.98 -7.31
CA ILE A 184 3.54 -1.72 -7.01
C ILE A 184 2.95 -1.77 -5.59
N SER A 185 3.10 -0.67 -4.84
CA SER A 185 2.63 -0.53 -3.46
C SER A 185 1.98 0.84 -3.23
N ASP A 186 1.36 1.02 -2.06
CA ASP A 186 0.73 2.27 -1.61
C ASP A 186 -0.56 2.66 -2.38
N PHE A 187 -1.56 1.79 -2.27
CA PHE A 187 -2.85 1.93 -2.97
C PHE A 187 -3.82 2.91 -2.29
N GLY A 188 -3.36 3.68 -1.29
CA GLY A 188 -4.23 4.55 -0.50
C GLY A 188 -4.98 5.58 -1.35
N LEU A 189 -4.32 6.12 -2.39
CA LEU A 189 -4.88 7.14 -3.28
C LEU A 189 -5.63 6.57 -4.48
N SER A 190 -5.65 5.23 -4.64
CA SER A 190 -6.20 4.57 -5.80
C SER A 190 -7.72 4.77 -5.94
N LYS A 191 -8.18 4.76 -7.19
CA LYS A 191 -9.59 4.97 -7.55
C LYS A 191 -10.11 3.83 -8.42
N LEU A 192 -11.36 3.46 -8.21
CA LEU A 192 -12.08 2.52 -9.07
C LEU A 192 -12.84 3.27 -10.16
N GLY A 193 -12.63 2.87 -11.40
CA GLY A 193 -13.41 3.27 -12.58
C GLY A 193 -14.10 2.08 -13.22
N ARG A 194 -14.96 2.34 -14.20
CA ARG A 194 -15.58 1.29 -15.05
C ARG A 194 -14.63 0.93 -16.19
N ALA A 195 -14.51 -0.35 -16.54
CA ALA A 195 -13.68 -0.78 -17.67
C ALA A 195 -14.46 -0.76 -19.02
N ASN A 196 -15.79 -0.70 -18.96
CA ASN A 196 -16.68 -0.83 -20.13
C ASN A 196 -16.79 0.42 -21.00
N GLU A 197 -16.24 1.54 -20.54
CA GLU A 197 -16.26 2.81 -21.27
C GLU A 197 -14.83 3.07 -21.78
N LYS A 198 -14.70 3.34 -23.09
CA LYS A 198 -13.38 3.52 -23.75
C LYS A 198 -12.60 4.70 -23.15
N GLU A 199 -13.29 5.73 -22.70
CA GLU A 199 -12.73 6.89 -22.00
C GLU A 199 -13.40 7.06 -20.63
N THR A 200 -13.01 6.25 -19.65
CA THR A 200 -13.36 6.55 -18.27
C THR A 200 -12.41 7.58 -17.71
N PHE A 201 -12.94 8.78 -17.51
CA PHE A 201 -12.34 9.77 -16.64
C PHE A 201 -13.03 9.79 -15.28
N LEU A 202 -12.26 10.07 -14.24
CA LEU A 202 -12.78 10.32 -12.90
C LEU A 202 -12.51 11.79 -12.57
N ILE A 203 -13.57 12.54 -12.26
CA ILE A 203 -13.42 13.86 -11.68
C ILE A 203 -13.14 13.68 -10.19
N THR A 204 -11.94 14.05 -9.76
CA THR A 204 -11.51 13.92 -8.38
C THR A 204 -10.57 15.04 -7.99
N ASN A 205 -10.42 15.29 -6.69
CA ASN A 205 -9.42 16.25 -6.22
C ASN A 205 -8.03 15.75 -6.62
N PRO A 206 -7.19 16.60 -7.24
CA PRO A 206 -5.81 16.25 -7.56
C PRO A 206 -5.06 15.72 -6.33
N CYS A 207 -4.37 14.59 -6.52
CA CYS A 207 -3.54 13.94 -5.50
C CYS A 207 -2.33 13.26 -6.16
N GLY A 208 -1.38 12.79 -5.36
CA GLY A 208 -0.13 12.20 -5.84
C GLY A 208 1.10 13.07 -5.55
N THR A 209 2.24 12.66 -6.09
CA THR A 209 3.54 13.26 -5.76
C THR A 209 3.98 14.27 -6.81
N HIS A 210 4.35 15.48 -6.37
CA HIS A 210 4.87 16.53 -7.24
C HIS A 210 6.07 16.02 -8.08
N GLY A 211 6.07 16.33 -9.38
CA GLY A 211 7.05 15.84 -10.34
C GLY A 211 6.74 14.48 -10.96
N TYR A 212 5.74 13.75 -10.44
CA TYR A 212 5.22 12.51 -11.03
C TYR A 212 3.82 12.68 -11.62
N CYS A 213 2.98 13.54 -11.03
CA CYS A 213 1.61 13.77 -11.49
C CYS A 213 1.55 14.38 -12.89
N ASP A 214 0.61 13.89 -13.70
CA ASP A 214 0.21 14.50 -14.97
C ASP A 214 -0.25 15.97 -14.78
N PRO A 215 0.31 16.94 -15.52
CA PRO A 215 -0.06 18.36 -15.40
C PRO A 215 -1.53 18.65 -15.74
N MET A 216 -2.14 17.94 -16.69
CA MET A 216 -3.55 18.12 -17.01
C MET A 216 -4.44 17.60 -15.89
N TYR A 217 -4.08 16.48 -15.24
CA TYR A 217 -4.81 16.01 -14.06
C TYR A 217 -4.75 17.05 -12.93
N MET A 218 -3.58 17.64 -12.68
CA MET A 218 -3.41 18.68 -11.67
C MET A 218 -4.26 19.94 -11.93
N ASP A 219 -4.42 20.32 -13.20
CA ASP A 219 -5.19 21.50 -13.60
C ASP A 219 -6.70 21.25 -13.65
N THR A 220 -7.11 20.09 -14.16
CA THR A 220 -8.53 19.82 -14.49
C THR A 220 -9.25 18.93 -13.46
N GLY A 221 -8.51 18.22 -12.60
CA GLY A 221 -9.05 17.18 -11.74
C GLY A 221 -9.54 15.93 -12.49
N VAL A 222 -9.26 15.83 -13.79
CA VAL A 222 -9.64 14.70 -14.64
C VAL A 222 -8.55 13.63 -14.61
N LEU A 223 -8.84 12.52 -13.93
CA LEU A 223 -7.95 11.37 -13.81
C LEU A 223 -8.32 10.29 -14.83
N THR A 224 -7.34 9.78 -15.59
CA THR A 224 -7.52 8.65 -16.54
C THR A 224 -6.45 7.59 -16.33
N LYS A 225 -6.53 6.44 -17.03
CA LYS A 225 -5.50 5.40 -16.88
C LYS A 225 -4.15 5.79 -17.50
N GLU A 226 -4.18 6.71 -18.46
CA GLU A 226 -3.00 7.22 -19.16
C GLU A 226 -2.37 8.42 -18.43
N ARG A 227 -3.12 9.06 -17.52
CA ARG A 227 -2.75 10.29 -16.82
C ARG A 227 -2.77 10.03 -15.32
N ILE A 228 -1.63 9.59 -14.78
CA ILE A 228 -1.42 9.25 -13.36
C ILE A 228 -0.48 10.28 -12.73
#